data_AF-A0AB35MVD5-F1
#
_entry.id   AF-A0AB35MVD5-F1
#
_cell.length_a   1.000
_cell.length_b   1.000
_cell.length_c   1.000
_cell.angle_alpha   90.00
_cell.angle_beta   90.00
_cell.angle_gamma   90.00
#
_symmetry.space_group_name_H-M   'P 1'
#
loop_
_entity.id
_entity.type
_entity.pdbx_description
1 polymer ?
#
loop_
_entity_poly.entity_id
_entity_poly.type
_entity_poly.pdbx_seq_one_letter_code
_entity_poly.pdbx_strand_id
1 'polypeptide(L)' 'MKTTSRRTQRDYSLAFKLAVVSQVEKGEMTYKQAQERYGIQGCSTVLVWLRKHGQLDWSKGIEQSRAL' A
#
# COMPACT_ATOMS: atom_id res chain seq x y z
N MET A 1 -7.43 22.68 9.93
CA MET A 1 -6.49 21.65 10.43
C MET A 1 -7.15 20.28 10.26
N LYS A 2 -6.59 19.37 9.44
CA LYS A 2 -7.12 18.00 9.34
C LYS A 2 -6.76 17.28 10.64
N THR A 3 -7.73 17.04 11.51
CA THR A 3 -7.56 16.23 12.72
C THR A 3 -7.28 14.78 12.30
N THR A 4 -6.02 14.44 12.08
CA THR A 4 -5.60 13.10 11.66
C THR A 4 -5.72 12.14 12.83
N SER A 5 -6.92 11.60 13.03
CA SER A 5 -7.11 10.43 13.89
C SER A 5 -6.17 9.33 13.40
N ARG A 6 -5.27 8.86 14.28
CA ARG A 6 -4.24 7.89 13.95
C ARG A 6 -4.90 6.55 13.64
N ARG A 7 -4.86 6.12 12.38
CA ARG A 7 -5.32 4.79 11.95
C ARG A 7 -4.24 3.76 12.29
N THR A 8 -4.63 2.73 13.03
CA THR A 8 -3.81 1.57 13.38
C THR A 8 -4.04 0.43 12.38
N GLN A 9 -3.15 -0.57 12.39
CA GLN A 9 -3.25 -1.75 11.50
C GLN A 9 -4.59 -2.50 11.61
N ARG A 10 -5.28 -2.37 12.76
CA ARG A 10 -6.59 -2.97 13.04
C ARG A 10 -7.77 -2.26 12.38
N ASP A 11 -7.59 -1.03 11.90
CA ASP A 11 -8.66 -0.25 11.27
C ASP A 11 -8.95 -0.66 9.82
N TYR A 12 -8.08 -1.50 9.25
CA TYR A 12 -8.23 -2.00 7.88
C TYR A 12 -8.69 -3.45 7.90
N SER A 13 -9.94 -3.69 7.47
CA SER A 13 -10.48 -5.04 7.30
C SER A 13 -9.66 -5.85 6.29
N LEU A 14 -9.69 -7.18 6.41
CA LEU A 14 -8.97 -8.05 5.46
C LEU A 14 -9.47 -7.83 4.03
N ALA A 15 -10.79 -7.75 3.84
CA ALA A 15 -11.40 -7.49 2.53
C ALA A 15 -10.89 -6.19 1.91
N PHE A 16 -10.79 -5.12 2.71
CA PHE A 16 -10.24 -3.86 2.25
C PHE A 16 -8.78 -3.99 1.80
N LYS A 17 -7.95 -4.68 2.57
CA LYS A 17 -6.53 -4.93 2.21
C LYS A 17 -6.41 -5.67 0.88
N LEU A 18 -7.20 -6.73 0.69
CA LEU A 18 -7.20 -7.53 -0.53
C LEU A 18 -7.67 -6.73 -1.75
N ALA A 19 -8.69 -5.88 -1.59
CA ALA A 19 -9.18 -5.01 -2.65
C ALA A 19 -8.10 -4.02 -3.12
N VAL A 20 -7.39 -3.39 -2.16
CA VAL A 20 -6.29 -2.48 -2.48
C VAL A 20 -5.15 -3.22 -3.20
N VAL A 21 -4.75 -4.38 -2.69
CA VAL A 21 -3.69 -5.20 -3.31
C VAL A 21 -4.07 -5.58 -4.75
N SER A 22 -5.30 -6.05 -4.97
CA SER A 22 -5.76 -6.44 -6.32
C SER A 22 -5.72 -5.28 -7.30
N GLN A 23 -6.18 -4.07 -6.90
CA GLN A 23 -6.14 -2.89 -7.77
C GLN A 23 -4.70 -2.49 -8.11
N VAL A 24 -3.78 -2.59 -7.15
CA VAL A 24 -2.36 -2.27 -7.38
C VAL A 24 -1.70 -3.29 -8.30
N GLU A 25 -1.94 -4.59 -8.10
CA GLU A 25 -1.35 -5.64 -8.96
C GLU A 25 -1.90 -5.64 -10.38
N LYS A 26 -3.16 -5.21 -10.57
CA LYS A 26 -3.74 -4.99 -11.91
C LYS A 26 -3.19 -3.74 -12.61
N GLY A 27 -2.40 -2.91 -11.91
CA GLY A 27 -1.89 -1.64 -12.44
C GLY A 27 -2.94 -0.53 -12.52
N GLU A 28 -4.11 -0.69 -11.88
CA GLU A 28 -5.16 0.35 -11.85
C GLU A 28 -4.69 1.58 -11.04
N MET A 29 -3.79 1.37 -10.07
CA MET A 29 -3.12 2.43 -9.34
C MET A 29 -1.79 1.97 -8.74
N THR A 30 -0.90 2.92 -8.48
CA THR A 30 0.32 2.69 -7.71
C THR A 30 0.03 2.61 -6.21
N TYR A 31 0.94 2.02 -5.43
CA TYR A 31 0.82 2.00 -3.97
C TYR A 31 0.74 3.42 -3.37
N LYS A 32 1.43 4.42 -3.96
CA LYS A 32 1.37 5.82 -3.53
C LYS A 32 -0.02 6.42 -3.74
N GLN A 33 -0.62 6.18 -4.91
CA GLN A 33 -1.97 6.62 -5.22
C GLN A 33 -3.01 5.94 -4.32
N ALA A 34 -2.83 4.64 -4.01
CA ALA A 34 -3.67 3.95 -3.06
C ALA A 34 -3.61 4.59 -1.66
N GLN A 35 -2.42 4.99 -1.21
CA GLN A 35 -2.28 5.66 0.09
C GLN A 35 -3.02 6.99 0.15
N GLU A 36 -2.89 7.83 -0.87
CA GLU A 36 -3.57 9.12 -0.93
C GLU A 36 -5.09 8.95 -1.05
N ARG A 37 -5.54 8.09 -1.98
CA ARG A 37 -6.97 7.84 -2.25
C ARG A 37 -7.72 7.32 -1.03
N TYR A 38 -7.10 6.40 -0.29
CA TYR A 38 -7.73 5.75 0.86
C TYR A 38 -7.32 6.34 2.22
N GLY A 39 -6.53 7.42 2.23
CA GLY A 39 -6.09 8.07 3.47
C GLY A 39 -5.22 7.19 4.36
N ILE A 40 -4.39 6.32 3.76
CA ILE A 40 -3.52 5.39 4.48
C ILE A 40 -2.29 6.14 4.99
N GLN A 41 -2.23 6.35 6.31
CA GLN A 41 -1.27 7.24 6.98
C GLN A 41 0.16 6.67 7.14
N GLY A 42 0.51 5.57 6.46
CA GLY A 42 1.84 4.94 6.55
C GLY A 42 2.45 4.65 5.18
N CYS A 43 3.65 5.18 4.94
CA CYS A 43 4.42 5.06 3.69
C CYS A 43 4.64 3.61 3.24
N SER A 44 4.76 2.68 4.19
CA SER A 44 5.01 1.27 3.93
C SER A 44 3.77 0.40 4.08
N THR A 45 2.62 0.94 4.50
CA THR A 45 1.45 0.13 4.85
C THR A 45 0.93 -0.69 3.66
N VAL A 46 0.78 -0.05 2.50
CA VAL A 46 0.36 -0.73 1.27
C VAL A 46 1.42 -1.72 0.80
N LEU A 47 2.71 -1.37 0.91
CA LEU A 47 3.82 -2.27 0.57
C LEU A 47 3.86 -3.52 1.46
N VAL A 48 3.54 -3.40 2.75
CA VAL A 48 3.41 -4.54 3.67
C VAL A 48 2.26 -5.45 3.24
N TRP A 49 1.13 -4.88 2.80
CA TRP A 49 0.01 -5.69 2.30
C TRP A 49 0.35 -6.40 1.01
N LEU A 50 1.06 -5.74 0.09
CA LEU A 50 1.54 -6.35 -1.15
C LEU A 50 2.47 -7.53 -0.87
N ARG A 51 3.41 -7.41 0.07
CA ARG A 51 4.28 -8.54 0.46
C ARG A 51 3.53 -9.68 1.15
N LYS A 52 2.47 -9.38 1.91
CA LYS A 52 1.75 -10.38 2.71
C LYS A 52 0.61 -11.06 1.93
N HIS A 53 0.00 -10.34 1.00
CA HIS A 53 -1.25 -10.74 0.35
C HIS A 53 -1.20 -10.66 -1.18
N GLY A 54 -0.16 -10.05 -1.76
CA GLY A 54 0.06 -10.02 -3.19
C GLY A 54 0.53 -11.37 -3.73
N GLN A 55 0.36 -11.54 -5.05
CA GLN A 55 0.82 -12.70 -5.80
C GLN A 55 2.16 -12.46 -6.50
N LEU A 56 2.56 -11.19 -6.67
CA LEU A 56 3.85 -10.83 -7.26
C LEU A 56 4.98 -10.85 -6.22
N ASP A 57 6.20 -11.09 -6.68
CA ASP A 57 7.39 -11.01 -5.82
C ASP A 57 7.77 -9.55 -5.54
N TRP A 58 7.09 -8.97 -4.55
CA TRP A 58 7.33 -7.60 -4.06
C TRP A 58 8.59 -7.50 -3.17
N SER A 59 9.36 -8.57 -3.02
CA SER A 59 10.59 -8.61 -2.22
C SER A 59 11.78 -7.98 -2.95
N LYS A 60 11.76 -8.01 -4.29
CA LYS A 60 12.87 -7.55 -5.15
C LYS A 60 12.77 -6.08 -5.59
N GLY A 61 11.70 -5.38 -5.20
CA GLY A 61 11.33 -4.07 -5.75
C GLY A 61 11.90 -2.81 -5.09
N ILE A 62 13.03 -2.88 -4.37
CA ILE A 62 13.75 -1.69 -3.88
C ILE A 62 15.12 -1.57 -4.55
N GLU A 63 15.18 -1.80 -5.86
CA GLU A 63 16.27 -1.34 -6.72
C GLU A 63 15.76 -0.16 -7.56
N GLN A 64 15.32 0.92 -6.90
CA GLN A 64 15.13 2.20 -7.58
C GLN A 64 16.38 3.06 -7.35
N SER A 65 17.24 3.04 -8.37
CA SER A 65 18.04 4.16 -8.86
C SER A 65 18.78 5.01 -7.82
N ARG A 66 19.92 4.48 -7.34
CA ARG A 66 21.12 5.30 -7.05
C ARG A 66 22.12 5.09 -8.19
N ALA A 67 21.83 5.71 -9.33
CA ALA A 67 22.82 5.96 -10.36
C ALA A 67 22.71 7.45 -10.70
N LEU A 68 23.53 8.24 -9.99
CA LEU A 68 24.10 9.47 -10.54
C LEU A 68 25.44 9.07 -11.18
#